data_AF-A0A372UJ47-F1
#
_entry.id   AF-A0A372UJ47-F1
#
_cell.length_a   1.000
_cell.length_b   1.000
_cell.length_c   1.000
_cell.angle_alpha   90.00
_cell.angle_beta   90.00
_cell.angle_gamma   90.00
#
_symmetry.space_group_name_H-M   'P 1'
#
loop_
_entity.id
_entity.type
_entity.pdbx_description
1 polymer ?
#
loop_
_entity_poly.entity_id
_entity_poly.type
_entity_poly.pdbx_seq_one_letter_code
_entity_poly.pdbx_strand_id
1 'polypeptide(L)'
;MNFRDELNEICRTPEEVSAEKSSKEYKEGAECATYVHGYIKDEIRKRVKNGEYKIVDGKKHVKFYTDKDTFPFGLYGHPVIRDFRVNKSFFNKLGDYRVKVYYNIFNIDYYHGFMDTFTKLIEEDHIHVEIIGFYDKPNSIHNVEFVPTDGVVFDSAVSKYNFSILGKCEITF
;
A
#
# COMPACT_ATOMS: atom_id res chain seq x y z
N MET A 1 -18.92 9.10 47.24
CA MET A 1 -18.48 8.11 46.25
C MET A 1 -17.02 7.81 46.54
N ASN A 2 -16.62 6.55 46.62
CA ASN A 2 -15.21 6.19 46.83
C ASN A 2 -14.55 5.87 45.48
N PHE A 3 -13.22 5.99 45.40
CA PHE A 3 -12.48 5.80 44.15
C PHE A 3 -12.68 4.41 43.50
N ARG A 4 -12.97 3.35 44.27
CA ARG A 4 -13.28 2.03 43.70
C ARG A 4 -14.65 2.00 43.02
N ASP A 5 -15.63 2.73 43.55
CA ASP A 5 -16.94 2.88 42.92
C ASP A 5 -16.78 3.61 41.58
N GLU A 6 -15.99 4.69 41.54
CA GLU A 6 -15.65 5.41 40.31
C GLU A 6 -14.97 4.50 39.27
N LEU A 7 -14.01 3.67 39.70
CA LEU A 7 -13.33 2.73 38.81
C LEU A 7 -14.28 1.65 38.25
N ASN A 8 -15.23 1.16 39.05
CA ASN A 8 -16.21 0.17 38.60
C ASN A 8 -17.21 0.77 37.61
N GLU A 9 -17.59 2.05 37.77
CA GLU A 9 -18.48 2.75 36.84
C GLU A 9 -17.85 2.95 35.45
N ILE A 10 -16.53 3.14 35.39
CA ILE A 10 -15.80 3.31 34.11
C ILE A 10 -15.14 2.01 33.62
N CYS A 11 -15.26 0.92 34.37
CA CYS A 11 -14.64 -0.35 34.03
C CYS A 11 -15.26 -0.91 32.76
N ARG A 12 -14.41 -1.28 31.81
CA ARG A 12 -14.80 -1.92 30.56
C ARG A 12 -14.04 -3.22 30.42
N THR A 13 -14.67 -4.21 29.80
CA THR A 13 -13.99 -5.47 29.50
C THR A 13 -12.93 -5.24 28.42
N PRO A 14 -11.80 -5.97 28.46
CA PRO A 14 -10.81 -5.95 27.37
C PRO A 14 -11.44 -6.21 25.99
N GLU A 15 -12.46 -7.06 25.93
CA GLU A 15 -13.20 -7.42 24.72
C GLU A 15 -13.97 -6.21 24.15
N GLU A 16 -14.70 -5.47 24.98
CA GLU A 16 -15.41 -4.25 24.55
C GLU A 16 -14.44 -3.19 24.03
N VAL A 17 -13.30 -3.00 24.70
CA VAL A 17 -12.27 -2.06 24.27
C VAL A 17 -11.65 -2.49 22.93
N SER A 18 -11.38 -3.78 22.76
CA SER A 18 -10.84 -4.32 21.52
C SER A 18 -11.82 -4.21 20.35
N ALA A 19 -13.11 -4.51 20.56
CA ALA A 19 -14.13 -4.44 19.52
C ALA A 19 -14.38 -2.99 19.06
N GLU A 20 -14.45 -2.03 20.00
CA GLU A 20 -14.57 -0.62 19.65
C GLU A 20 -13.34 -0.11 18.90
N LYS A 21 -12.13 -0.50 19.32
CA LYS A 21 -10.90 -0.15 18.63
C LYS A 21 -10.91 -0.68 17.19
N SER A 22 -11.23 -1.95 17.00
CA SER A 22 -11.33 -2.59 15.68
C SER A 22 -12.35 -1.88 14.78
N SER A 23 -13.55 -1.59 15.30
CA SER A 23 -14.59 -0.85 14.57
C SER A 23 -14.15 0.56 14.18
N LYS A 24 -13.44 1.25 15.08
CA LYS A 24 -12.89 2.59 14.82
C LYS A 24 -11.83 2.54 13.73
N GLU A 25 -10.86 1.64 13.83
CA GLU A 25 -9.76 1.50 12.87
C GLU A 25 -10.28 1.16 11.47
N TYR A 26 -11.28 0.27 11.37
CA TYR A 26 -11.96 -0.03 10.11
C TYR A 26 -12.61 1.22 9.49
N LYS A 27 -13.34 2.01 10.27
CA LYS A 27 -13.98 3.24 9.77
C LYS A 27 -12.96 4.27 9.31
N GLU A 28 -11.86 4.45 10.05
CA GLU A 28 -10.76 5.33 9.66
C GLU A 28 -10.13 4.88 8.33
N GLY A 29 -9.98 3.57 8.11
CA GLY A 29 -9.54 3.00 6.84
C GLY A 29 -10.48 3.34 5.68
N ALA A 30 -11.79 3.18 5.89
CA ALA A 30 -12.82 3.48 4.90
C ALA A 30 -12.88 4.98 4.52
N GLU A 31 -12.78 5.86 5.51
CA GLU A 31 -12.71 7.31 5.29
C GLU A 31 -11.47 7.68 4.46
N CYS A 32 -10.31 7.08 4.77
CA CYS A 32 -9.10 7.32 4.02
C CYS A 32 -9.18 6.82 2.57
N ALA A 33 -9.80 5.66 2.33
CA ALA A 33 -10.05 5.17 0.98
C ALA A 33 -10.83 6.17 0.13
N THR A 34 -11.83 6.82 0.72
CA THR A 34 -12.61 7.87 0.05
C THR A 34 -11.74 9.07 -0.35
N TYR A 35 -10.84 9.49 0.54
CA TYR A 35 -9.88 10.57 0.26
C TYR A 35 -8.90 10.22 -0.88
N VAL A 36 -8.27 9.04 -0.80
CA VAL A 36 -7.32 8.56 -1.82
C VAL A 36 -7.99 8.43 -3.18
N HIS A 37 -9.20 7.88 -3.22
CA HIS A 37 -9.99 7.78 -4.43
C HIS A 37 -10.29 9.18 -5.03
N GLY A 38 -10.68 10.15 -4.19
CA GLY A 38 -10.88 11.54 -4.62
C GLY A 38 -9.63 12.14 -5.28
N TYR A 39 -8.45 11.94 -4.67
CA TYR A 39 -7.18 12.38 -5.23
C TYR A 39 -6.90 11.75 -6.61
N ILE A 40 -7.13 10.44 -6.76
CA ILE A 40 -6.96 9.75 -8.04
C ILE A 40 -7.87 10.35 -9.12
N LYS A 41 -9.14 10.62 -8.80
CA LYS A 41 -10.07 11.27 -9.74
C LYS A 41 -9.61 12.66 -10.15
N ASP A 42 -9.09 13.45 -9.23
CA ASP A 42 -8.59 14.79 -9.52
C ASP A 42 -7.35 14.76 -10.41
N GLU A 43 -6.43 13.83 -10.17
CA GLU A 43 -5.26 13.64 -11.03
C GLU A 43 -5.66 13.17 -12.44
N ILE A 44 -6.63 12.26 -12.56
CA ILE A 44 -7.22 11.88 -13.86
C ILE A 44 -7.79 13.12 -14.57
N ARG A 45 -8.63 13.93 -13.90
CA ARG A 45 -9.23 15.13 -14.49
C ARG A 45 -8.17 16.13 -14.96
N LYS A 46 -7.13 16.33 -14.17
CA LYS A 46 -6.00 17.22 -14.49
C LYS A 46 -5.26 16.74 -15.73
N ARG A 47 -4.92 15.45 -15.81
CA ARG A 47 -4.26 14.84 -16.98
C ARG A 47 -5.11 14.97 -18.23
N VAL A 48 -6.41 14.70 -18.14
CA VAL A 48 -7.33 14.85 -19.27
C VAL A 48 -7.42 16.30 -19.75
N LYS A 49 -7.51 17.27 -18.83
CA LYS A 49 -7.51 18.71 -19.17
C LYS A 49 -6.22 19.14 -19.88
N ASN A 50 -5.09 18.54 -19.51
CA ASN A 50 -3.78 18.81 -20.10
C ASN A 50 -3.52 18.04 -21.41
N GLY A 51 -4.44 17.18 -21.85
CA GLY A 51 -4.23 16.34 -23.03
C GLY A 51 -3.29 15.14 -22.79
N GLU A 52 -3.02 14.79 -21.52
CA GLU A 52 -2.16 13.67 -21.14
C GLU A 52 -2.93 12.34 -21.16
N TYR A 53 -3.34 11.92 -22.34
CA TYR A 53 -3.98 10.63 -22.59
C TYR A 53 -3.58 10.09 -23.96
N LYS A 54 -3.71 8.78 -24.15
CA LYS A 54 -3.54 8.13 -25.45
C LYS A 54 -4.91 7.84 -26.06
N ILE A 55 -4.99 7.76 -27.38
CA ILE A 55 -6.17 7.25 -28.07
C ILE A 55 -5.83 5.85 -28.58
N VAL A 56 -6.57 4.85 -28.12
CA VAL A 56 -6.42 3.44 -28.52
C VAL A 56 -7.81 2.97 -28.93
N ASP A 57 -7.94 2.46 -30.16
CA ASP A 57 -9.21 2.00 -30.72
C ASP A 57 -10.36 3.02 -30.60
N GLY A 58 -10.05 4.30 -30.80
CA GLY A 58 -11.00 5.41 -30.73
C GLY A 58 -11.41 5.82 -29.31
N LYS A 59 -10.89 5.16 -28.26
CA LYS A 59 -11.15 5.50 -26.85
C LYS A 59 -9.96 6.21 -26.23
N LYS A 60 -10.23 7.10 -25.26
CA LYS A 60 -9.20 7.81 -24.51
C LYS A 60 -8.73 6.94 -23.36
N HIS A 61 -7.42 6.94 -23.14
CA HIS A 61 -6.76 6.09 -22.18
C HIS A 61 -5.78 6.89 -21.33
N VAL A 62 -5.98 6.89 -20.03
CA VAL A 62 -5.10 7.54 -19.05
C VAL A 62 -4.45 6.45 -18.21
N LYS A 63 -3.11 6.50 -18.10
CA LYS A 63 -2.32 5.59 -17.28
C LYS A 63 -1.22 6.35 -16.56
N PHE A 64 -1.10 6.17 -15.25
CA PHE A 64 -0.10 6.85 -14.43
C PHE A 64 0.19 6.10 -13.12
N TYR A 65 1.25 6.50 -12.44
CA TYR A 65 1.54 6.10 -11.06
C TYR A 65 1.20 7.28 -10.15
N THR A 66 0.61 7.00 -8.98
CA THR A 66 0.38 8.01 -7.95
C THR A 66 1.70 8.54 -7.37
N ASP A 67 1.62 9.63 -6.60
CA ASP A 67 2.76 10.11 -5.81
C ASP A 67 3.08 9.13 -4.66
N LYS A 68 4.31 9.20 -4.13
CA LYS A 68 4.80 8.35 -3.02
C LYS A 68 4.00 8.52 -1.73
N ASP A 69 3.36 9.67 -1.56
CA ASP A 69 2.60 10.03 -0.36
C ASP A 69 1.08 9.82 -0.52
N THR A 70 0.62 9.31 -1.67
CA THR A 70 -0.81 9.10 -1.92
C THR A 70 -1.41 8.03 -1.01
N PHE A 71 -0.67 6.95 -0.71
CA PHE A 71 -1.13 5.90 0.19
C PHE A 71 -0.59 6.14 1.60
N PRO A 72 -1.45 6.11 2.64
CA PRO A 72 -1.02 6.42 4.00
C PRO A 72 -0.10 5.33 4.56
N PHE A 73 0.83 5.73 5.43
CA PHE A 73 1.64 4.80 6.25
C PHE A 73 0.80 3.87 7.14
N GLY A 74 -0.48 4.19 7.37
CA GLY A 74 -1.41 3.31 8.09
C GLY A 74 -1.76 2.03 7.32
N LEU A 75 -1.64 2.04 5.98
CA LEU A 75 -1.99 0.89 5.14
C LEU A 75 -0.88 -0.16 5.11
N TYR A 76 0.36 0.29 4.89
CA TYR A 76 1.56 -0.53 4.93
C TYR A 76 2.60 0.13 5.83
N GLY A 77 3.26 -0.67 6.66
CA GLY A 77 4.37 -0.20 7.48
C GLY A 77 5.62 0.15 6.65
N HIS A 78 6.76 0.30 7.33
CA HIS A 78 8.02 0.47 6.62
C HIS A 78 8.45 -0.81 5.88
N PRO A 79 9.23 -0.69 4.78
CA PRO A 79 9.76 -1.85 4.09
C PRO A 79 10.64 -2.68 5.05
N VAL A 80 10.35 -3.98 5.10
CA VAL A 80 11.12 -4.98 5.84
C VAL A 80 12.18 -5.54 4.90
N ILE A 81 13.44 -5.44 5.31
CA ILE A 81 14.59 -5.96 4.56
C ILE A 81 15.12 -7.19 5.30
N ARG A 82 15.21 -8.33 4.60
CA ARG A 82 15.76 -9.58 5.14
C ARG A 82 16.86 -10.12 4.24
N ASP A 83 18.05 -10.22 4.81
CA ASP A 83 19.22 -10.80 4.18
C ASP A 83 19.23 -12.32 4.38
N PHE A 84 19.54 -13.07 3.32
CA PHE A 84 19.66 -14.52 3.37
C PHE A 84 20.69 -15.05 2.37
N ARG A 85 21.01 -16.34 2.49
CA ARG A 85 21.98 -17.04 1.64
C ARG A 85 21.31 -18.25 1.00
N VAL A 86 21.43 -18.39 -0.32
CA VAL A 86 20.89 -19.54 -1.08
C VAL A 86 22.01 -20.32 -1.76
N ASN A 87 21.69 -21.45 -2.40
CA ASN A 87 22.63 -22.24 -3.23
C ASN A 87 23.92 -22.66 -2.50
N LYS A 88 23.84 -22.94 -1.21
CA LYS A 88 24.99 -23.47 -0.46
C LYS A 88 25.35 -24.85 -1.00
N SER A 89 26.62 -25.02 -1.34
CA SER A 89 27.15 -26.29 -1.85
C SER A 89 28.57 -26.51 -1.37
N PHE A 90 29.13 -27.68 -1.68
CA PHE A 90 30.53 -27.98 -1.37
C PHE A 90 31.50 -26.96 -2.00
N PHE A 91 31.19 -26.50 -3.21
CA PHE A 91 31.99 -25.49 -3.95
C PHE A 91 31.57 -24.04 -3.61
N ASN A 92 30.38 -23.82 -3.05
CA ASN A 92 29.89 -22.52 -2.59
C ASN A 92 29.49 -22.58 -1.11
N LYS A 93 30.49 -22.60 -0.22
CA LYS A 93 30.26 -22.77 1.23
C LYS A 93 29.53 -21.59 1.87
N LEU A 94 29.71 -20.38 1.32
CA LEU A 94 29.08 -19.16 1.84
C LEU A 94 27.65 -18.98 1.31
N GLY A 95 27.34 -19.53 0.15
CA GLY A 95 26.06 -19.34 -0.53
C GLY A 95 25.94 -17.95 -1.17
N ASP A 96 25.05 -17.86 -2.14
CA ASP A 96 24.78 -16.61 -2.86
C ASP A 96 23.99 -15.67 -1.96
N TYR A 97 24.46 -14.43 -1.84
CA TYR A 97 23.75 -13.40 -1.09
C TYR A 97 22.46 -13.00 -1.80
N ARG A 98 21.38 -12.90 -1.03
CA ARG A 98 20.07 -12.44 -1.48
C ARG A 98 19.45 -11.54 -0.42
N VAL A 99 18.68 -10.57 -0.88
CA VAL A 99 17.91 -9.67 -0.02
C VAL A 99 16.45 -9.72 -0.42
N LYS A 100 15.57 -10.08 0.52
CA LYS A 100 14.12 -9.99 0.32
C LYS A 100 13.60 -8.69 0.93
N VAL A 101 12.83 -7.93 0.17
CA VAL A 101 12.13 -6.73 0.64
C VAL A 101 10.63 -6.91 0.48
N TYR A 102 9.86 -6.59 1.52
CA TYR A 102 8.40 -6.68 1.52
C TYR A 102 7.81 -5.70 2.54
N TYR A 103 6.50 -5.50 2.51
CA TYR A 103 5.76 -4.63 3.41
C TYR A 103 4.81 -5.44 4.29
N ASN A 104 4.77 -5.08 5.58
CA ASN A 104 3.77 -5.62 6.49
C ASN A 104 2.53 -4.72 6.51
N ILE A 105 1.37 -5.33 6.65
CA ILE A 105 0.15 -4.64 7.06
C ILE A 105 0.27 -4.38 8.56
N PHE A 106 0.32 -3.11 8.96
CA PHE A 106 0.53 -2.72 10.37
C PHE A 106 -0.77 -2.80 11.18
N ASN A 107 -1.87 -2.38 10.57
CA ASN A 107 -3.19 -2.42 11.15
C ASN A 107 -4.14 -3.14 10.18
N ILE A 108 -4.55 -4.34 10.56
CA ILE A 108 -5.37 -5.21 9.70
C ILE A 108 -6.80 -4.70 9.55
N ASP A 109 -7.40 -4.14 10.61
CA ASP A 109 -8.77 -3.63 10.58
C ASP A 109 -8.86 -2.37 9.73
N TYR A 110 -7.90 -1.46 9.89
CA TYR A 110 -7.75 -0.30 9.01
C TYR A 110 -7.53 -0.70 7.55
N TYR A 111 -6.66 -1.68 7.30
CA TYR A 111 -6.40 -2.20 5.97
C TYR A 111 -7.66 -2.76 5.31
N HIS A 112 -8.45 -3.57 6.05
CA HIS A 112 -9.70 -4.10 5.54
C HIS A 112 -10.71 -3.00 5.24
N GLY A 113 -10.91 -2.05 6.16
CA GLY A 113 -11.80 -0.91 5.93
C GLY A 113 -11.41 -0.07 4.71
N PHE A 114 -10.10 0.12 4.50
CA PHE A 114 -9.56 0.77 3.31
C PHE A 114 -9.84 -0.06 2.05
N MET A 115 -9.40 -1.31 2.00
CA MET A 115 -9.48 -2.14 0.78
C MET A 115 -10.94 -2.39 0.36
N ASP A 116 -11.83 -2.69 1.30
CA ASP A 116 -13.25 -2.95 1.02
C ASP A 116 -13.94 -1.72 0.44
N THR A 117 -13.63 -0.53 0.96
CA THR A 117 -14.22 0.73 0.50
C THR A 117 -13.59 1.18 -0.80
N PHE A 118 -12.26 1.13 -0.90
CA PHE A 118 -11.51 1.55 -2.08
C PHE A 118 -11.88 0.72 -3.31
N THR A 119 -11.99 -0.61 -3.15
CA THR A 119 -12.36 -1.53 -4.24
C THR A 119 -13.74 -1.18 -4.81
N LYS A 120 -14.75 -0.94 -3.95
CA LYS A 120 -16.09 -0.54 -4.40
C LYS A 120 -16.06 0.77 -5.18
N LEU A 121 -15.35 1.77 -4.66
CA LEU A 121 -15.25 3.09 -5.28
C LEU A 121 -14.60 3.04 -6.68
N ILE A 122 -13.48 2.33 -6.82
CA ILE A 122 -12.80 2.22 -8.11
C ILE A 122 -13.60 1.39 -9.11
N GLU A 123 -14.35 0.38 -8.66
CA GLU A 123 -15.27 -0.39 -9.50
C GLU A 123 -16.44 0.46 -10.00
N GLU A 124 -17.06 1.26 -9.13
CA GLU A 124 -18.16 2.18 -9.45
C GLU A 124 -17.76 3.22 -10.50
N ASP A 125 -16.54 3.76 -10.42
CA ASP A 125 -16.02 4.75 -11.37
C ASP A 125 -15.26 4.12 -12.57
N HIS A 126 -15.22 2.78 -12.66
CA HIS A 126 -14.49 2.03 -13.69
C HIS A 126 -13.00 2.42 -13.83
N ILE A 127 -12.36 2.69 -12.69
CA ILE A 127 -10.93 2.96 -12.59
C ILE A 127 -10.24 1.67 -12.19
N HIS A 128 -9.23 1.25 -12.95
CA HIS A 128 -8.35 0.18 -12.53
C HIS A 128 -7.21 0.75 -11.69
N VAL A 129 -7.07 0.28 -10.45
CA VAL A 129 -5.96 0.67 -9.57
C VAL A 129 -5.31 -0.58 -8.99
N GLU A 130 -4.01 -0.74 -9.21
CA GLU A 130 -3.19 -1.78 -8.59
C GLU A 130 -2.26 -1.13 -7.56
N ILE A 131 -2.35 -1.54 -6.30
CA ILE A 131 -1.44 -1.05 -5.25
C ILE A 131 -0.16 -1.89 -5.29
N ILE A 132 0.96 -1.26 -5.63
CA ILE A 132 2.25 -1.91 -5.87
C ILE A 132 3.32 -1.41 -4.91
N GLY A 133 4.26 -2.29 -4.60
CA GLY A 133 5.58 -1.93 -4.11
C GLY A 133 6.44 -1.49 -5.28
N PHE A 134 7.15 -0.39 -5.10
CA PHE A 134 7.97 0.22 -6.13
C PHE A 134 9.38 0.44 -5.60
N TYR A 135 10.38 -0.05 -6.34
CA TYR A 135 11.79 0.18 -6.06
C TYR A 135 12.39 1.08 -7.13
N ASP A 136 12.77 2.28 -6.70
CA ASP A 136 13.50 3.29 -7.47
C ASP A 136 14.98 2.90 -7.51
N LYS A 137 15.36 2.13 -8.53
CA LYS A 137 16.71 1.57 -8.62
C LYS A 137 17.69 2.67 -9.06
N PRO A 138 18.66 3.06 -8.20
CA PRO A 138 19.62 4.10 -8.55
C PRO A 138 20.38 3.72 -9.81
N ASN A 139 20.52 4.67 -10.74
CA ASN A 139 21.26 4.51 -11.99
C ASN A 139 20.72 3.41 -12.92
N SER A 140 19.43 3.05 -12.81
CA SER A 140 18.75 2.12 -13.71
C SER A 140 17.65 2.83 -14.50
N ILE A 141 17.47 2.44 -15.76
CA ILE A 141 16.33 2.88 -16.59
C ILE A 141 15.06 2.10 -16.20
N HIS A 142 15.24 0.94 -15.55
CA HIS A 142 14.15 0.05 -15.16
C HIS A 142 13.96 0.08 -13.64
N ASN A 143 12.75 0.46 -13.23
CA ASN A 143 12.24 0.33 -11.87
C ASN A 143 11.68 -1.08 -11.67
N VAL A 144 11.57 -1.50 -10.41
CA VAL A 144 11.03 -2.81 -10.07
C VAL A 144 9.69 -2.63 -9.35
N GLU A 145 8.65 -3.20 -9.95
CA GLU A 145 7.31 -3.31 -9.37
C GLU A 145 7.16 -4.69 -8.73
N PHE A 146 6.47 -4.76 -7.60
CA PHE A 146 6.20 -6.02 -6.90
C PHE A 146 4.93 -5.90 -6.04
N VAL A 147 4.34 -7.03 -5.69
CA VAL A 147 3.22 -7.06 -4.74
C VAL A 147 3.78 -6.75 -3.34
N PRO A 148 3.29 -5.72 -2.62
CA PRO A 148 3.89 -5.26 -1.37
C PRO A 148 4.13 -6.38 -0.34
N THR A 149 3.14 -7.25 -0.15
CA THR A 149 3.17 -8.33 0.85
C THR A 149 4.02 -9.53 0.42
N ASP A 150 4.02 -9.87 -0.87
CA ASP A 150 4.84 -10.99 -1.39
C ASP A 150 6.32 -10.62 -1.38
N GLY A 151 6.58 -9.35 -1.69
CA GLY A 151 7.90 -8.76 -1.77
C GLY A 151 8.65 -9.09 -3.05
N VAL A 152 9.93 -8.72 -3.05
CA VAL A 152 10.86 -8.91 -4.16
C VAL A 152 12.23 -9.33 -3.63
N VAL A 153 12.99 -10.07 -4.44
CA VAL A 153 14.33 -10.55 -4.09
C VAL A 153 15.37 -9.89 -4.99
N PHE A 154 16.43 -9.37 -4.37
CA PHE A 154 17.60 -8.81 -5.02
C PHE A 154 18.84 -9.66 -4.77
N ASP A 155 19.80 -9.59 -5.69
CA ASP A 155 21.12 -10.23 -5.61
C ASP A 155 22.19 -9.32 -4.99
N SER A 156 21.85 -8.07 -4.71
CA SER A 156 22.70 -7.07 -4.06
C SER A 156 22.01 -6.43 -2.86
N ALA A 157 22.80 -5.74 -2.02
CA ALA A 157 22.27 -4.91 -0.96
C ALA A 157 21.39 -3.79 -1.54
N VAL A 158 20.34 -3.41 -0.81
CA VAL A 158 19.39 -2.38 -1.21
C VAL A 158 19.14 -1.40 -0.07
N SER A 159 18.82 -0.15 -0.43
CA SER A 159 18.51 0.91 0.52
C SER A 159 17.01 1.00 0.76
N LYS A 160 16.58 1.03 2.03
CA LYS A 160 15.17 1.19 2.40
C LYS A 160 14.52 2.48 1.87
N TYR A 161 15.33 3.51 1.61
CA TYR A 161 14.86 4.83 1.14
C TYR A 161 14.40 4.84 -0.32
N ASN A 162 14.68 3.76 -1.05
CA ASN A 162 14.35 3.64 -2.46
C ASN A 162 13.04 2.85 -2.68
N PHE A 163 12.36 2.46 -1.60
CA PHE A 163 11.11 1.70 -1.68
C PHE A 163 9.92 2.58 -1.30
N SER A 164 8.88 2.52 -2.11
CA SER A 164 7.60 3.22 -1.87
C SER A 164 6.41 2.34 -2.23
N ILE A 165 5.24 2.67 -1.68
CA ILE A 165 3.96 2.11 -2.12
C ILE A 165 3.31 3.12 -3.06
N LEU A 166 2.90 2.65 -4.24
CA LEU A 166 2.25 3.48 -5.26
C LEU A 166 0.98 2.80 -5.76
N GLY A 167 0.09 3.59 -6.34
CA GLY A 167 -1.06 3.11 -7.11
C GLY A 167 -0.72 3.22 -8.59
N LYS A 168 -0.85 2.11 -9.30
CA LYS A 168 -0.79 2.07 -10.76
C LYS A 168 -2.22 2.20 -11.28
N CYS A 169 -2.55 3.38 -11.79
CA CYS A 169 -3.90 3.78 -12.14
C CYS A 169 -4.10 3.75 -13.66
N GLU A 170 -5.25 3.25 -14.09
CA GLU A 170 -5.63 3.14 -15.48
C GLU A 170 -7.14 3.35 -15.66
N ILE A 171 -7.55 4.18 -16.63
CA ILE A 171 -8.96 4.38 -16.99
C ILE A 171 -9.10 4.55 -18.50
N THR A 172 -10.19 4.01 -19.06
CA THR A 172 -10.57 4.15 -20.47
C THR A 172 -11.97 4.75 -20.57
N PHE A 173 -12.16 5.77 -21.41
CA PHE A 173 -13.44 6.47 -21.60
C PHE A 173 -13.60 7.09 -22.99
#